data_AF-L0D874-F1
#
_entry.id   AF-L0D874-F1
#
_cell.length_a   1.000
_cell.length_b   1.000
_cell.length_c   1.000
_cell.angle_alpha   90.00
_cell.angle_beta   90.00
_cell.angle_gamma   90.00
#
_symmetry.space_group_name_H-M   'P 1'
#
loop_
_entity.id
_entity.type
_entity.pdbx_description
1 polymer ?
#
loop_
_entity_poly.entity_id
_entity_poly.type
_entity_poly.pdbx_seq_one_letter_code
_entity_poly.pdbx_strand_id
1 'polypeptide(L)'
;MKFKRFPGLPITLEEPANEKGPWFLFVDRKDGRLPLSIEWRPDQGFGVTTPGPEDFGTGADEIYVSMREATNRAITLIESGGQEASRVT
;
A
#
# COMPACT_ATOMS: atom_id res chain seq x y z
N MET A 1 -3.43 15.61 13.56
CA MET A 1 -3.32 14.28 12.91
C MET A 1 -3.05 13.28 14.03
N LYS A 2 -3.87 12.24 14.20
CA LYS A 2 -3.57 11.17 15.15
C LYS A 2 -2.81 10.09 14.39
N PHE A 3 -1.54 9.92 14.71
CA PHE A 3 -0.76 8.80 14.20
C PHE A 3 -1.21 7.54 14.93
N LYS A 4 -1.77 6.58 14.19
CA LYS A 4 -2.01 5.24 14.73
C LYS A 4 -0.74 4.42 14.57
N ARG A 5 -0.38 3.68 15.60
CA ARG A 5 0.80 2.81 15.62
C ARG A 5 0.35 1.37 15.55
N PHE A 6 1.08 0.59 14.74
CA PHE A 6 0.86 -0.85 14.59
C PHE A 6 2.13 -1.59 15.01
N PRO A 7 2.39 -1.72 16.33
CA PRO A 7 3.58 -2.42 16.80
C PRO A 7 3.54 -3.89 16.35
N GLY A 8 4.67 -4.39 15.84
CA GLY A 8 4.82 -5.80 15.44
C GLY A 8 4.47 -6.14 13.99
N LEU A 9 3.93 -5.19 13.22
CA LEU A 9 3.81 -5.33 11.76
C LEU A 9 5.21 -5.20 11.12
N PRO A 10 5.73 -6.23 10.45
CA PRO A 10 6.92 -6.09 9.63
C PRO A 10 6.65 -5.09 8.51
N ILE A 11 7.64 -4.24 8.29
CA ILE A 11 7.67 -3.31 7.16
C ILE A 11 8.98 -3.46 6.43
N THR A 12 8.94 -3.38 5.11
CA THR A 12 10.11 -3.29 4.24
C THR A 12 9.97 -2.04 3.40
N LEU A 13 10.97 -1.17 3.44
CA LEU A 13 11.06 -0.02 2.54
C LEU A 13 12.13 -0.31 1.50
N GLU A 14 11.73 -0.30 0.23
CA GLU A 14 12.61 -0.52 -0.91
C GLU A 14 12.79 0.79 -1.68
N GLU A 15 14.05 1.07 -2.01
CA GLU A 15 14.42 2.21 -2.82
C GLU A 15 14.09 1.98 -4.31
N PRO A 16 13.88 3.05 -5.08
CA PRO A 16 13.72 2.96 -6.52
C PRO A 16 14.91 2.26 -7.18
N ALA A 17 14.63 1.34 -8.10
CA ALA A 17 15.67 0.70 -8.92
C ALA A 17 16.38 1.68 -9.88
N ASN A 18 15.84 2.88 -10.07
CA ASN A 18 16.44 3.99 -10.81
C ASN A 18 15.86 5.34 -10.34
N GLU A 19 16.46 6.46 -10.73
CA GLU A 19 16.07 7.81 -10.29
C GLU A 19 14.59 8.18 -10.53
N LYS A 20 13.92 7.52 -11.49
CA LYS A 20 12.51 7.74 -11.83
C LYS A 20 11.59 6.61 -11.36
N GLY A 21 12.14 5.64 -10.64
CA GLY A 21 11.40 4.52 -10.09
C GLY A 21 10.57 4.94 -8.87
N PRO A 22 9.56 4.14 -8.51
CA PRO A 22 8.80 4.36 -7.29
C PRO A 22 9.60 3.87 -6.08
N TRP A 23 9.38 4.51 -4.94
CA TRP A 23 9.66 3.89 -3.63
C TRP A 23 8.56 2.88 -3.33
N PHE A 24 8.90 1.77 -2.69
CA PHE A 24 7.89 0.82 -2.21
C PHE A 24 7.98 0.65 -0.70
N LEU A 25 6.84 0.72 -0.03
CA LEU A 25 6.67 0.34 1.36
C LEU A 25 5.73 -0.87 1.42
N PHE A 26 6.28 -2.01 1.80
CA PHE A 26 5.54 -3.25 2.01
C PHE A 26 5.22 -3.42 3.49
N VAL A 27 3.99 -3.80 3.79
CA VAL A 27 3.53 -4.13 5.14
C VAL A 27 3.01 -5.57 5.13
N ASP A 28 3.68 -6.43 5.89
CA ASP A 28 3.30 -7.83 6.03
C ASP A 28 2.24 -7.99 7.14
N ARG A 29 1.05 -8.44 6.75
CA ARG A 29 -0.03 -8.75 7.66
C ARG A 29 0.11 -10.23 8.04
N LYS A 30 0.93 -10.51 9.07
CA LYS A 30 1.32 -11.83 9.62
C LYS A 30 0.16 -12.80 9.98
N ASP A 31 -1.09 -12.42 9.76
CA ASP A 31 -2.31 -13.17 10.07
C ASP A 31 -2.91 -13.90 8.85
N GLY A 32 -2.13 -14.07 7.78
CA GLY A 32 -2.56 -14.73 6.55
C GLY A 32 -3.39 -13.84 5.63
N ARG A 33 -3.51 -12.55 5.94
CA ARG A 33 -4.07 -11.55 5.03
C ARG A 33 -3.04 -11.18 3.97
N LEU A 34 -3.51 -10.69 2.83
CA LEU A 34 -2.62 -10.22 1.75
C LEU A 34 -1.65 -9.17 2.28
N PRO A 35 -0.44 -8.99 1.73
CA PRO A 35 0.36 -7.83 2.08
C PRO A 35 -0.33 -6.51 1.67
N LEU A 36 0.13 -5.39 2.22
CA LEU A 36 -0.18 -4.05 1.72
C LEU A 36 1.08 -3.49 1.07
N SER A 37 0.97 -3.02 -0.16
CA SER A 37 2.02 -2.31 -0.88
C SER A 37 1.60 -0.85 -1.04
N ILE A 38 2.52 0.06 -0.71
CA ILE A 38 2.39 1.49 -0.99
C ILE A 38 3.53 1.88 -1.90
N GLU A 39 3.21 2.28 -3.12
CA GLU A 39 4.18 2.88 -4.04
C GLU A 39 4.13 4.41 -3.92
N TRP A 40 5.29 5.07 -4.01
CA TRP A 40 5.34 6.53 -4.08
C TRP A 40 6.20 6.99 -5.25
N ARG A 41 5.61 7.86 -6.07
CA ARG A 41 6.29 8.58 -7.16
C ARG A 41 6.09 10.08 -6.98
N PRO A 42 7.15 10.90 -7.03
CA PRO A 42 7.02 12.35 -6.84
C PRO A 42 6.04 13.03 -7.80
N ASP A 43 5.90 12.49 -9.02
CA ASP A 43 5.07 13.03 -10.11
C ASP A 43 3.66 12.44 -10.17
N GLN A 44 3.38 11.32 -9.48
CA GLN A 44 2.08 10.63 -9.54
C GLN A 44 1.37 10.51 -8.19
N GLY A 45 2.09 10.64 -7.08
CA GLY A 45 1.54 10.47 -5.73
C GLY A 45 1.78 9.07 -5.17
N PHE A 46 0.81 8.58 -4.40
CA PHE A 46 0.88 7.34 -3.64
C PHE A 46 -0.10 6.31 -4.20
N GLY A 47 0.43 5.24 -4.77
CA GLY A 47 -0.36 4.06 -5.10
C GLY A 47 -0.51 3.16 -3.88
N VAL A 48 -1.70 2.59 -3.69
CA VAL A 48 -2.00 1.68 -2.58
C VAL A 48 -2.66 0.43 -3.15
N THR A 49 -2.10 -0.75 -2.83
CA THR A 49 -2.58 -2.05 -3.32
C THR A 49 -2.48 -3.10 -2.23
N THR A 50 -3.37 -4.09 -2.24
CA THR A 50 -3.18 -5.33 -1.48
C THR A 50 -2.96 -6.50 -2.43
N PRO A 51 -1.72 -6.74 -2.89
CA PRO A 51 -1.49 -7.63 -4.01
C PRO A 51 -1.70 -9.09 -3.59
N GLY A 52 -2.47 -9.83 -4.39
CA GLY A 52 -2.50 -11.28 -4.35
C GLY A 52 -1.23 -11.89 -4.94
N PRO A 53 -1.05 -13.22 -4.79
CA PRO A 53 0.09 -13.93 -5.37
C PRO A 53 0.25 -13.75 -6.88
N GLU A 54 -0.84 -13.49 -7.59
CA GLU A 54 -0.89 -13.34 -9.05
C GLU A 54 -0.87 -11.86 -9.50
N ASP A 55 -0.88 -10.90 -8.57
CA ASP A 55 -1.05 -9.46 -8.88
C ASP A 55 0.28 -8.69 -8.97
N PHE A 56 1.41 -9.40 -9.13
CA PHE A 56 2.70 -8.76 -9.30
C PHE A 56 2.79 -8.07 -10.67
N GLY A 57 2.94 -6.75 -10.67
CA GLY A 57 3.10 -5.93 -11.88
C GLY A 57 1.82 -5.32 -12.44
N THR A 58 0.67 -5.51 -11.78
CA THR A 58 -0.64 -4.99 -12.22
C THR A 58 -0.85 -3.50 -11.91
N GLY A 59 0.03 -2.90 -11.10
CA GLY A 59 -0.05 -1.49 -10.70
C GLY A 59 -0.88 -1.25 -9.44
N ALA A 60 -1.09 0.02 -9.10
CA ALA A 60 -1.84 0.43 -7.92
C ALA A 60 -3.36 0.19 -8.06
N ASP A 61 -4.03 -0.31 -7.02
CA ASP A 61 -5.50 -0.39 -6.96
C ASP A 61 -6.09 1.03 -6.87
N GLU A 62 -5.43 1.89 -6.09
CA GLU A 62 -5.87 3.25 -5.78
C GLU A 62 -4.68 4.21 -5.82
N ILE A 63 -4.85 5.42 -6.37
CA ILE A 63 -3.81 6.46 -6.41
C ILE A 63 -4.28 7.71 -5.67
N TYR A 64 -3.45 8.20 -4.75
CA TYR A 64 -3.70 9.37 -3.92
C TYR A 64 -2.58 10.40 -4.07
N VAL A 65 -2.92 11.64 -4.42
CA VAL A 65 -1.93 12.74 -4.43
C VAL A 65 -1.57 13.18 -3.00
N SER A 66 -2.50 13.01 -2.07
CA SER A 66 -2.32 13.41 -0.68
C SER A 66 -1.74 12.29 0.17
N MET A 67 -0.58 12.54 0.79
CA MET A 67 0.02 11.64 1.80
C MET A 67 -0.97 11.29 2.92
N ARG A 68 -1.84 12.24 3.30
CA ARG A 68 -2.84 12.04 4.35
C ARG A 68 -3.90 11.02 3.93
N GLU A 69 -4.39 11.12 2.70
CA GLU A 69 -5.43 10.22 2.20
C GLU A 69 -4.88 8.81 2.03
N ALA A 70 -3.68 8.69 1.44
CA ALA A 70 -2.95 7.42 1.36
C ALA A 70 -2.73 6.79 2.74
N THR A 71 -2.32 7.58 3.73
CA THR A 71 -2.12 7.10 5.11
C THR A 71 -3.43 6.62 5.72
N ASN A 72 -4.53 7.37 5.57
CA ASN A 72 -5.82 6.96 6.09
C ASN A 72 -6.32 5.68 5.43
N ARG A 73 -6.10 5.52 4.11
CA ARG A 73 -6.47 4.30 3.39
C ARG A 73 -5.64 3.11 3.86
N ALA A 74 -4.33 3.27 4.00
CA ALA A 74 -3.44 2.24 4.54
C ALA A 74 -3.89 1.79 5.95
N ILE A 75 -4.21 2.73 6.84
CA ILE A 75 -4.75 2.45 8.18
C ILE A 75 -6.03 1.62 8.08
N THR A 76 -6.97 2.02 7.23
CA THR A 76 -8.22 1.28 7.01
C THR A 76 -7.96 -0.14 6.52
N LEU A 77 -7.06 -0.34 5.55
CA LEU A 77 -6.73 -1.67 5.00
C LEU A 77 -6.02 -2.57 6.02
N ILE A 78 -5.15 -2.00 6.85
CA ILE A 78 -4.50 -2.73 7.94
C ILE A 78 -5.55 -3.21 8.96
N GLU A 79 -6.58 -2.42 9.23
CA GLU A 79 -7.62 -2.74 10.21
C GLU A 79 -8.73 -3.64 9.68
N SER A 80 -9.20 -3.41 8.45
CA SER A 80 -10.31 -4.16 7.83
C SER A 80 -9.87 -5.52 7.30
N GLY A 81 -8.60 -5.65 6.91
CA GLY A 81 -8.02 -6.91 6.46
C GLY A 81 -8.32 -7.34 5.01
N GLY A 82 -8.84 -6.45 4.15
CA GLY A 82 -9.09 -6.77 2.73
C GLY A 82 -9.56 -5.60 1.87
N GLN A 83 -9.49 -5.78 0.54
CA GLN A 83 -9.91 -4.83 -0.50
C GLN A 83 -11.37 -4.41 -0.35
N GLU A 84 -11.62 -3.12 -0.57
CA GLU A 84 -12.94 -2.60 -0.94
C GLU A 84 -12.78 -1.88 -2.29
N ALA A 85 -13.54 -2.36 -3.29
CA ALA A 85 -13.59 -2.10 -4.74
C ALA A 85 -12.47 -2.78 -5.59
N SER A 86 -12.74 -3.72 -6.51
CA SER A 86 -13.97 -3.98 -7.28
C SER A 86 -14.23 -5.48 -7.55
N ARG A 87 -15.39 -5.96 -7.10
CA ARG A 87 -16.16 -6.96 -7.86
C ARG A 87 -16.70 -6.22 -9.09
N VAL A 88 -16.04 -6.36 -10.24
CA VAL A 88 -16.73 -6.14 -11.51
C VAL A 88 -17.35 -7.48 -11.90
N THR A 89 -18.68 -7.49 -11.91
CA THR A 89 -19.52 -8.55 -12.47
C THR A 89 -19.60 -8.40 -13.98
#